data_AF-A0A7C9TX13-F1
#
_entry.id   AF-A0A7C9TX13-F1
#
_cell.length_a   1.000
_cell.length_b   1.000
_cell.length_c   1.000
_cell.angle_alpha   90.00
_cell.angle_beta   90.00
_cell.angle_gamma   90.00
#
_symmetry.space_group_name_H-M   'P 1'
#
loop_
_entity.id
_entity.type
_entity.pdbx_description
1 polymer ?
#
loop_
_entity_poly.entity_id
_entity_poly.type
_entity_poly.pdbx_seq_one_letter_code
_entity_poly.pdbx_strand_id
1 'polypeptide(L)'
;MAKDPPPDLAIESDLTSSSLNKFNIYASLGVPELWRYRKGALEVYVLAGKEYKRSQVSLAFEFLPLAEITNFIQQSKSIGQRAAVRLFRERIREILASRSE
;
A
#
# COMPACT_ATOMS: atom_id res chain seq x y z
N MET A 1 12.39 -16.39 -23.72
CA MET A 1 11.88 -15.01 -23.56
C MET A 1 11.57 -14.82 -22.10
N ALA A 2 12.34 -14.01 -21.38
CA ALA A 2 12.04 -13.70 -19.99
C ALA A 2 10.82 -12.78 -19.99
N LYS A 3 9.70 -13.26 -19.48
CA LYS A 3 8.50 -12.46 -19.27
C LYS A 3 8.74 -11.69 -17.98
N ASP A 4 8.62 -10.37 -18.02
CA ASP A 4 8.83 -9.54 -16.84
C ASP A 4 7.98 -10.06 -15.67
N PRO A 5 8.57 -10.24 -14.47
CA PRO A 5 7.80 -10.68 -13.32
C PRO A 5 6.73 -9.64 -12.99
N PRO A 6 5.60 -10.06 -12.40
CA PRO A 6 4.63 -9.10 -11.90
C PRO A 6 5.27 -8.21 -10.82
N PRO A 7 4.79 -6.98 -10.65
CA PRO A 7 5.23 -6.15 -9.53
C PRO A 7 4.86 -6.82 -8.21
N ASP A 8 5.68 -6.62 -7.18
CA ASP A 8 5.45 -7.16 -5.83
C ASP A 8 4.26 -6.47 -5.13
N LEU A 9 3.98 -5.21 -5.48
CA LEU A 9 2.90 -4.40 -4.91
C LEU A 9 2.29 -3.48 -5.97
N ALA A 10 0.96 -3.45 -6.04
CA ALA A 10 0.20 -2.43 -6.77
C ALA A 10 -0.52 -1.50 -5.78
N ILE A 11 -0.59 -0.19 -6.07
CA ILE A 11 -1.29 0.80 -5.25
C ILE A 11 -2.34 1.50 -6.10
N GLU A 12 -3.58 1.47 -5.64
CA GLU A 12 -4.74 2.05 -6.31
C GLU A 12 -5.37 3.16 -5.47
N SER A 13 -5.58 4.32 -6.07
CA SER A 13 -6.35 5.42 -5.48
C SER A 13 -7.75 5.44 -6.10
N ASP A 14 -8.72 4.87 -5.40
CA ASP A 14 -10.11 4.78 -5.88
C ASP A 14 -10.86 6.07 -5.52
N LEU A 15 -10.64 7.10 -6.34
CA LEU A 15 -11.36 8.37 -6.28
C LEU A 15 -12.71 8.31 -7.00
N THR A 16 -12.85 7.46 -8.02
CA THR A 16 -14.07 7.28 -8.82
C THR A 16 -14.41 5.80 -8.94
N SER A 17 -15.71 5.46 -8.97
CA SER A 17 -16.18 4.09 -9.13
C SER A 17 -15.85 3.59 -10.54
N SER A 18 -14.67 3.00 -10.75
CA SER A 18 -14.40 2.33 -12.02
C SER A 18 -15.21 1.04 -12.09
N SER A 19 -16.00 0.87 -13.16
CA SER A 19 -16.67 -0.40 -13.51
C SER A 19 -15.68 -1.53 -13.82
N LEU A 20 -14.38 -1.20 -13.94
CA LEU A 20 -13.30 -2.16 -14.17
C LEU A 20 -12.96 -2.93 -12.89
N ASN A 21 -13.01 -4.27 -12.95
CA ASN A 21 -12.62 -5.13 -11.85
C ASN A 21 -11.09 -5.24 -11.75
N LYS A 22 -10.46 -4.21 -11.15
CA LYS A 22 -9.00 -4.13 -10.95
C LYS A 22 -8.44 -5.32 -10.16
N PHE A 23 -9.20 -5.83 -9.20
CA PHE A 23 -8.82 -7.01 -8.41
C PHE A 23 -8.58 -8.22 -9.31
N ASN A 24 -9.51 -8.53 -10.21
CA ASN A 24 -9.35 -9.67 -11.13
C ASN A 24 -8.19 -9.48 -12.10
N ILE A 25 -7.93 -8.25 -12.55
CA ILE A 25 -6.81 -7.93 -13.44
C ILE A 25 -5.48 -8.20 -12.73
N TYR A 26 -5.27 -7.61 -11.56
CA TYR A 26 -4.02 -7.79 -10.82
C TYR A 26 -3.81 -9.23 -10.33
N ALA A 27 -4.88 -9.93 -9.94
CA ALA A 27 -4.82 -11.36 -9.61
C ALA A 27 -4.42 -12.22 -10.81
N SER A 28 -4.96 -11.92 -12.00
CA SER A 28 -4.60 -12.64 -13.25
C SER A 28 -3.17 -12.36 -13.69
N LEU A 29 -2.63 -11.18 -13.36
CA LEU A 29 -1.23 -10.84 -13.57
C LEU A 29 -0.30 -11.46 -12.52
N GLY A 30 -0.84 -11.97 -11.40
CA GLY A 30 -0.06 -12.60 -10.33
C GLY A 30 0.58 -11.60 -9.36
N VAL A 31 0.03 -10.39 -9.24
CA VAL A 31 0.53 -9.39 -8.28
C VAL A 31 0.21 -9.85 -6.85
N PRO A 32 1.20 -10.09 -5.97
CA PRO A 32 0.95 -10.73 -4.70
C PRO A 32 0.28 -9.81 -3.67
N GLU A 33 0.44 -8.49 -3.80
CA GLU A 33 -0.16 -7.51 -2.90
C GLU A 33 -0.80 -6.33 -3.64
N LEU A 34 -1.98 -5.92 -3.18
CA LEU A 34 -2.72 -4.76 -3.69
C LEU A 34 -3.12 -3.85 -2.53
N TRP A 35 -2.71 -2.59 -2.58
CA TRP A 35 -3.16 -1.54 -1.68
C TRP A 35 -4.22 -0.69 -2.37
N ARG A 36 -5.28 -0.40 -1.63
CA ARG A 36 -6.39 0.42 -2.12
C ARG A 36 -6.64 1.55 -1.15
N TYR A 37 -6.42 2.78 -1.60
CA TYR A 37 -6.80 3.97 -0.85
C TYR A 37 -8.18 4.44 -1.31
N ARG A 38 -9.18 4.40 -0.42
CA ARG A 38 -10.55 4.82 -0.72
C ARG A 38 -11.20 5.49 0.48
N LYS A 39 -11.92 6.59 0.25
CA LYS A 39 -12.67 7.33 1.29
C LYS A 39 -11.84 7.66 2.54
N GLY A 40 -10.55 7.93 2.37
CA GLY A 40 -9.67 8.29 3.47
C GLY A 40 -9.04 7.13 4.23
N ALA A 41 -9.29 5.89 3.84
CA ALA A 41 -8.71 4.68 4.43
C ALA A 41 -7.84 3.92 3.42
N LEU A 42 -6.72 3.37 3.91
CA LEU A 42 -5.88 2.45 3.17
C LEU A 42 -6.29 1.01 3.51
N GLU A 43 -6.65 0.23 2.51
CA GLU A 43 -7.00 -1.19 2.62
C GLU A 43 -5.92 -2.01 1.94
N VAL A 44 -5.43 -3.05 2.61
CA VAL A 44 -4.39 -3.95 2.08
C VAL A 44 -5.00 -5.30 1.77
N TYR A 45 -4.62 -5.84 0.61
CA TYR A 45 -5.07 -7.13 0.13
C TYR A 45 -3.90 -7.98 -0.35
N VAL A 46 -3.89 -9.26 0.02
CA VAL A 46 -2.89 -10.25 -0.38
C VAL A 46 -3.53 -11.30 -1.26
N LEU A 47 -2.87 -11.67 -2.34
CA LEU A 47 -3.35 -12.68 -3.28
C LEU A 47 -3.26 -14.08 -2.63
N ALA A 48 -4.40 -14.74 -2.48
CA ALA A 48 -4.52 -16.10 -1.99
C ALA A 48 -5.11 -16.99 -3.09
N GLY A 49 -4.23 -17.62 -3.87
CA GLY A 49 -4.63 -18.38 -5.06
C GLY A 49 -5.00 -17.44 -6.21
N LYS A 50 -6.30 -17.28 -6.47
CA LYS A 50 -6.83 -16.42 -7.55
C LYS A 50 -7.61 -15.21 -7.06
N GLU A 51 -7.71 -15.04 -5.74
CA GLU A 51 -8.53 -14.02 -5.12
C GLU A 51 -7.74 -13.26 -4.06
N TYR A 52 -8.05 -11.99 -3.91
CA TYR A 52 -7.46 -11.12 -2.91
C TYR A 52 -8.20 -11.23 -1.58
N LYS A 53 -7.45 -11.38 -0.48
CA LYS A 53 -7.97 -11.37 0.88
C LYS A 53 -7.45 -10.16 1.63
N ARG A 54 -8.31 -9.53 2.44
CA ARG A 54 -7.93 -8.37 3.26
C ARG A 54 -6.88 -8.80 4.27
N SER A 55 -5.84 -7.99 4.43
CA SER A 55 -4.77 -8.17 5.42
C SER A 55 -4.63 -6.93 6.30
N GLN A 56 -4.18 -7.13 7.54
CA GLN A 56 -3.79 -6.06 8.46
C GLN A 56 -2.29 -5.76 8.41
N VAL A 57 -1.52 -6.61 7.73
CA VAL A 57 -0.07 -6.50 7.54
C VAL A 57 0.27 -6.52 6.06
N SER A 58 1.32 -5.80 5.69
CA SER A 58 1.83 -5.82 4.31
C SER A 58 2.80 -6.97 4.10
N LEU A 59 2.78 -7.56 2.91
CA LEU A 59 3.75 -8.58 2.50
C LEU A 59 5.06 -7.93 2.05
N ALA A 60 4.98 -6.86 1.25
CA ALA A 60 6.12 -6.09 0.77
C ALA A 60 6.81 -5.29 1.89
N PHE A 61 6.04 -4.85 2.89
CA PHE A 61 6.52 -4.00 3.98
C PHE A 61 6.01 -4.46 5.35
N GLU A 62 6.41 -5.66 5.79
CA GLU A 62 5.99 -6.26 7.07
C GLU A 62 6.24 -5.36 8.29
N PHE A 63 7.27 -4.52 8.23
CA PHE A 63 7.66 -3.62 9.31
C PHE A 63 6.86 -2.32 9.36
N LEU A 64 6.04 -2.05 8.33
CA LEU A 64 5.41 -0.76 8.16
C LEU A 64 4.05 -0.74 8.89
N PRO A 65 3.84 0.15 9.86
CA PRO A 65 2.55 0.31 10.51
C PRO A 65 1.57 1.00 9.53
N LEU A 66 0.80 0.20 8.80
CA LEU A 66 -0.13 0.66 7.76
C LEU A 66 -1.12 1.72 8.24
N ALA A 67 -1.52 1.66 9.51
CA ALA A 67 -2.38 2.67 10.14
C ALA A 67 -1.73 4.06 10.17
N GLU A 68 -0.40 4.14 10.37
CA GLU A 68 0.33 5.42 10.37
C GLU A 68 0.33 6.06 8.98
N ILE A 69 0.38 5.28 7.89
CA ILE A 69 0.34 5.79 6.51
C ILE A 69 -0.92 6.61 6.28
N THR A 70 -2.07 6.10 6.73
CA THR A 70 -3.34 6.80 6.60
C THR A 70 -3.30 8.15 7.34
N ASN A 71 -2.66 8.20 8.51
CA ASN A 71 -2.49 9.44 9.28
C ASN A 71 -1.60 10.45 8.53
N PHE A 72 -0.49 10.01 7.93
CA PHE A 72 0.36 10.91 7.12
C PHE A 72 -0.38 11.47 5.91
N ILE A 73 -1.21 10.66 5.24
CA ILE A 73 -2.04 11.12 4.13
C ILE A 73 -3.05 12.18 4.62
N GLN A 74 -3.71 11.98 5.76
CA GLN A 74 -4.63 13.01 6.30
C GLN A 74 -3.88 14.27 6.75
N GLN A 75 -2.76 14.13 7.47
CA GLN A 75 -1.93 15.25 7.90
C GLN A 75 -1.46 16.10 6.72
N SER A 76 -1.15 15.47 5.57
CA SER A 76 -0.74 16.17 4.35
C SER A 76 -1.74 17.22 3.87
N LYS A 77 -3.03 17.07 4.19
CA LYS A 77 -4.07 18.05 3.87
C LYS A 77 -3.99 19.31 4.73
N SER A 78 -3.38 19.22 5.92
CA SER A 78 -3.22 20.33 6.87
C SER A 78 -1.84 20.99 6.74
N ILE A 79 -0.77 20.20 6.81
CA ILE A 79 0.62 20.71 6.83
C ILE A 79 1.26 20.77 5.43
N GLY A 80 0.54 20.31 4.40
CA GLY A 80 1.04 20.19 3.03
C GLY A 80 1.81 18.89 2.76
N GLN A 81 1.73 18.42 1.52
CA GLN A 81 2.34 17.15 1.08
C GLN A 81 3.84 17.06 1.37
N ARG A 82 4.60 18.13 1.09
CA ARG A 82 6.05 18.15 1.31
C ARG A 82 6.43 17.92 2.78
N ALA A 83 5.73 18.56 3.71
CA ALA A 83 6.00 18.42 5.13
C ALA A 83 5.61 17.02 5.62
N ALA A 84 4.45 16.51 5.19
CA ALA A 84 4.01 15.16 5.54
C ALA A 84 4.98 14.07 5.03
N VAL A 85 5.48 14.18 3.80
CA VAL A 85 6.48 13.23 3.26
C VAL A 85 7.79 13.28 4.05
N ARG A 86 8.20 14.46 4.53
CA ARG A 86 9.40 14.58 5.38
C ARG A 86 9.21 13.84 6.71
N LEU A 87 8.10 14.09 7.41
CA LEU A 87 7.78 13.42 8.68
C LEU A 87 7.65 11.90 8.50
N PHE A 88 6.99 11.47 7.41
CA PHE A 88 6.91 10.04 7.07
C PHE A 88 8.31 9.43 6.91
N ARG A 89 9.20 10.08 6.15
CA ARG A 89 10.57 9.60 5.96
C ARG A 89 11.36 9.52 7.27
N GLU A 90 11.24 10.51 8.14
CA GLU A 90 11.85 10.51 9.47
C GLU A 90 11.35 9.31 10.28
N ARG A 91 10.03 9.10 10.32
CA ARG A 91 9.41 7.96 11.00
C ARG A 91 9.88 6.60 10.48
N ILE A 92 10.00 6.44 9.16
CA ILE A 92 10.53 5.18 8.57
C ILE A 92 11.96 4.92 9.02
N ARG A 93 12.81 5.95 9.11
CA ARG A 93 14.19 5.78 9.59
C ARG A 93 14.24 5.32 11.04
N GLU A 94 13.39 5.86 11.90
CA GLU A 94 13.28 5.41 13.30
C GLU A 94 12.89 3.93 13.39
N ILE A 95 11.87 3.51 12.63
CA ILE A 95 11.40 2.11 12.61
C ILE A 95 12.50 1.17 12.11
N LEU A 96 13.26 1.57 11.09
CA LEU A 96 14.35 0.75 10.57
C LEU A 96 15.54 0.70 11.53
N ALA A 97 15.83 1.80 12.23
CA ALA A 97 16.89 1.84 13.25
C ALA A 97 16.56 0.91 14.43
N SER A 98 15.33 0.93 14.94
CA SER A 98 14.91 0.07 16.06
C SER A 98 14.81 -1.43 15.70
N ARG A 99 14.95 -1.79 14.42
CA ARG A 99 14.99 -3.19 13.95
C ARG A 99 16.41 -3.71 13.76
N SER A 100 17.40 -2.83 13.83
CA SER A 100 18.82 -3.17 13.67
C SER A 100 19.51 -3.47 15.01
N GLU A 101 18.75 -3.47 16.10
CA GLU A 101 19.11 -3.87 17.47
C GLU A 101 18.49 -5.24 17.80
#